data_AF-A0A6I2L3Y6-F1
#
_entry.id   AF-A0A6I2L3Y6-F1
#
_cell.length_a   1.000
_cell.length_b   1.000
_cell.length_c   1.000
_cell.angle_alpha   90.00
_cell.angle_beta   90.00
_cell.angle_gamma   90.00
#
_symmetry.space_group_name_H-M   'P 1'
#
loop_
_entity.id
_entity.type
_entity.pdbx_description
1 polymer ?
#
loop_
_entity_poly.entity_id
_entity_poly.type
_entity_poly.pdbx_seq_one_letter_code
_entity_poly.pdbx_strand_id
1 'polypeptide(L)'
;MVKPPTPEKYPRWRIVRFAAFAVMVVLFIFVASKAGIMGAGVIMLIDAGLHIAECRIPYGWEGKEPSGYLTGLPALLVSLLTGVLGITMIILPELMLTLVGWSDA
;
A
#
# COMPACT_ATOMS: atom_id res chain seq x y z
N MET A 1 -26.05 2.43 -24.89
CA MET A 1 -25.35 1.20 -24.45
C MET A 1 -23.86 1.50 -24.47
N VAL A 2 -23.26 1.73 -23.30
CA VAL A 2 -21.82 1.99 -23.18
C VAL A 2 -21.12 0.63 -23.15
N LYS A 3 -20.22 0.39 -24.10
CA LYS A 3 -19.43 -0.84 -24.16
C LYS A 3 -18.59 -0.93 -22.87
N PRO A 4 -18.70 -2.00 -22.06
CA PRO A 4 -17.93 -2.10 -20.83
C PRO A 4 -16.43 -2.10 -21.20
N PRO A 5 -15.60 -1.29 -20.53
CA PRO A 5 -14.17 -1.34 -20.75
C PRO A 5 -13.66 -2.72 -20.31
N THR A 6 -12.90 -3.36 -21.20
CA THR A 6 -12.37 -4.71 -21.02
C THR A 6 -11.42 -4.78 -19.83
N PRO A 7 -11.48 -5.84 -19.01
CA PRO A 7 -10.56 -6.06 -17.91
C PRO A 7 -9.15 -6.33 -18.46
N GLU A 8 -8.15 -5.78 -17.77
CA GLU A 8 -6.73 -6.13 -17.85
C GLU A 8 -5.95 -5.66 -19.11
N LYS A 9 -5.29 -4.49 -18.99
CA LYS A 9 -4.29 -4.02 -19.99
C LYS A 9 -2.82 -4.11 -19.53
N TYR A 10 -2.51 -4.55 -18.30
CA TYR A 10 -1.13 -4.52 -17.77
C TYR A 10 -0.74 -5.80 -17.00
N PRO A 11 -0.48 -6.93 -17.69
CA PRO A 11 0.04 -8.16 -17.05
C PRO A 11 1.34 -7.90 -16.28
N ARG A 12 2.15 -6.94 -16.72
CA ARG A 12 3.39 -6.53 -16.06
C ARG A 12 3.18 -5.95 -14.66
N TRP A 13 2.10 -5.21 -14.44
CA TRP A 13 1.83 -4.61 -13.12
C TRP A 13 1.45 -5.66 -12.09
N ARG A 14 0.76 -6.71 -12.54
CA ARG A 14 0.41 -7.88 -11.74
C ARG A 14 1.66 -8.63 -11.27
N ILE A 15 2.65 -8.78 -12.16
CA ILE A 15 3.96 -9.37 -11.83
C ILE A 15 4.71 -8.51 -10.82
N VAL A 16 4.73 -7.19 -10.98
CA VAL A 16 5.39 -6.27 -10.03
C VAL A 16 4.74 -6.36 -8.64
N ARG A 17 3.41 -6.37 -8.55
CA ARG A 17 2.70 -6.54 -7.27
C ARG A 17 3.00 -7.90 -6.63
N PHE A 18 3.01 -8.96 -7.42
CA PHE A 18 3.32 -10.30 -6.93
C PHE A 18 4.77 -10.42 -6.46
N ALA A 19 5.72 -9.82 -7.19
CA ALA A 19 7.12 -9.76 -6.80
C ALA A 19 7.33 -8.93 -5.52
N ALA A 20 6.69 -7.77 -5.40
CA ALA A 20 6.73 -6.95 -4.19
C ALA A 20 6.17 -7.72 -2.99
N PHE A 21 5.05 -8.43 -3.18
CA PHE A 21 4.48 -9.29 -2.15
C PHE A 21 5.42 -10.45 -1.77
N ALA A 22 6.03 -11.12 -2.74
CA ALA A 22 6.99 -12.20 -2.48
C ALA A 22 8.23 -11.70 -1.72
N VAL A 23 8.77 -10.53 -2.10
CA VAL A 23 9.88 -9.88 -1.39
C VAL A 23 9.48 -9.57 0.05
N MET A 24 8.27 -9.04 0.27
CA MET A 24 7.75 -8.76 1.60
C MET A 24 7.65 -10.04 2.45
N VAL A 25 7.10 -11.12 1.89
CA VAL A 25 7.02 -12.42 2.58
C VAL A 25 8.42 -12.93 2.93
N VAL A 26 9.39 -12.81 2.02
CA VAL A 26 10.77 -13.22 2.29
C VAL A 26 11.41 -12.36 3.39
N LEU A 27 11.20 -11.04 3.40
CA LEU A 27 11.70 -10.14 4.45
C LEU A 27 11.12 -10.50 5.82
N PHE A 28 9.82 -10.82 5.87
CA PHE A 28 9.14 -11.22 7.10
C PHE A 28 9.60 -12.58 7.61
N ILE A 29 9.80 -13.57 6.73
CA ILE A 29 10.15 -14.95 7.12
C ILE A 29 11.65 -15.11 7.42
N PHE A 30 12.53 -14.49 6.64
CA PHE A 30 13.96 -14.83 6.65
C PHE A 30 14.87 -13.78 7.31
N VAL A 31 14.43 -12.52 7.46
CA VAL A 31 15.31 -11.44 7.95
C VAL A 31 14.97 -11.06 9.38
N ALA A 32 13.75 -10.58 9.62
CA ALA A 32 13.16 -10.28 10.93
C ALA A 32 11.86 -9.50 10.72
N SER A 33 10.94 -9.57 11.69
CA SER A 33 9.70 -8.78 11.72
C SER A 33 9.95 -7.27 11.56
N LYS A 34 11.09 -6.77 12.04
CA LYS A 34 11.54 -5.37 11.88
C LYS A 34 11.79 -5.00 10.42
N ALA A 35 12.51 -5.85 9.67
CA ALA A 35 12.78 -5.62 8.26
C ALA A 35 11.51 -5.72 7.39
N GLY A 36 10.60 -6.63 7.76
CA GLY A 36 9.27 -6.74 7.15
C GLY A 36 8.46 -5.45 7.29
N ILE A 37 8.36 -4.89 8.50
CA ILE A 37 7.60 -3.65 8.74
C ILE A 37 8.22 -2.45 8.05
N MET A 38 9.55 -2.32 8.06
CA MET A 38 10.22 -1.25 7.32
C MET A 38 9.95 -1.36 5.81
N GLY A 39 9.95 -2.58 5.26
CA GLY A 39 9.58 -2.83 3.86
C GLY A 39 8.14 -2.43 3.55
N ALA A 40 7.19 -2.75 4.45
CA ALA A 40 5.80 -2.32 4.32
C ALA A 40 5.69 -0.79 4.30
N GLY A 41 6.42 -0.12 5.19
CA GLY A 41 6.47 1.33 5.25
C GLY A 41 6.97 1.98 3.96
N VAL A 42 7.97 1.39 3.30
CA VAL A 42 8.47 1.88 1.99
C VAL A 42 7.40 1.74 0.91
N ILE A 43 6.68 0.61 0.87
CA ILE A 43 5.59 0.40 -0.09
C ILE A 43 4.47 1.43 0.15
N MET A 44 4.10 1.67 1.41
CA MET A 44 3.10 2.68 1.77
C MET A 44 3.52 4.09 1.37
N LEU A 45 4.81 4.43 1.47
CA LEU A 45 5.32 5.72 1.02
C LEU A 45 5.22 5.89 -0.50
N ILE A 46 5.56 4.84 -1.27
CA ILE A 46 5.43 4.86 -2.73
C ILE A 46 3.96 5.03 -3.11
N ASP A 47 3.06 4.27 -2.47
CA ASP A 47 1.62 4.34 -2.71
C ASP A 47 1.04 5.73 -2.36
N ALA A 48 1.42 6.29 -1.21
CA ALA A 48 1.05 7.65 -0.83
C ALA A 48 1.55 8.70 -1.85
N GLY A 49 2.79 8.56 -2.34
CA GLY A 49 3.36 9.43 -3.37
C GLY A 49 2.58 9.38 -4.69
N LEU A 50 2.21 8.18 -5.13
CA LEU A 50 1.37 7.97 -6.32
C LEU A 50 -0.02 8.59 -6.13
N HIS A 51 -0.66 8.38 -4.98
CA HIS A 51 -1.97 8.95 -4.69
C HIS A 51 -1.96 10.49 -4.58
N ILE A 52 -0.88 11.09 -4.08
CA ILE A 52 -0.70 12.55 -4.10
C ILE A 52 -0.54 13.06 -5.54
N ALA A 53 0.26 12.38 -6.35
CA ALA A 53 0.49 12.76 -7.74
C ALA A 53 -0.79 12.66 -8.59
N GLU A 54 -1.60 11.62 -8.38
CA GLU A 54 -2.83 11.39 -9.14
C GLU A 54 -4.04 12.16 -8.57
N CYS A 55 -3.95 12.66 -7.33
CA CYS A 55 -5.03 13.35 -6.60
C CYS A 55 -6.38 12.61 -6.62
N ARG A 56 -6.34 11.29 -6.84
CA ARG A 56 -7.50 10.42 -7.03
C ARG A 56 -7.21 9.08 -6.37
N ILE A 57 -8.07 8.67 -5.46
CA ILE A 57 -7.99 7.35 -4.83
C ILE A 57 -9.20 6.55 -5.30
N PRO A 58 -9.02 5.48 -6.10
CA PRO A 58 -10.12 4.61 -6.48
C PRO A 58 -10.64 3.89 -5.22
N TYR A 59 -11.94 3.95 -4.98
CA TYR A 59 -12.58 3.13 -3.94
C TYR A 59 -13.58 2.17 -4.59
N GLY A 60 -13.57 0.92 -4.15
CA GLY A 60 -14.37 -0.14 -4.74
C GLY A 60 -14.01 -1.50 -4.18
N TRP A 61 -14.76 -2.50 -4.62
CA TRP A 61 -14.48 -3.89 -4.28
C TRP A 61 -13.33 -4.42 -5.13
N GLU A 62 -12.41 -5.14 -4.50
CA GLU A 62 -11.28 -5.76 -5.20
C GLU A 62 -11.79 -6.73 -6.28
N GLY A 63 -11.25 -6.61 -7.49
CA GLY A 63 -11.68 -7.38 -8.65
C GLY A 63 -12.93 -6.84 -9.38
N LYS A 64 -13.48 -5.69 -8.96
CA LYS A 64 -14.53 -4.97 -9.69
C LYS A 64 -14.05 -3.56 -10.08
N GLU A 65 -14.75 -2.94 -11.04
CA GLU A 65 -14.51 -1.54 -11.36
C GLU A 65 -14.70 -0.67 -10.10
N PRO A 66 -13.87 0.37 -9.90
CA PRO A 66 -14.02 1.26 -8.77
C PRO A 66 -15.40 1.90 -8.79
N SER A 67 -16.12 1.82 -7.68
CA SER A 67 -17.44 2.42 -7.50
C SER A 67 -17.40 3.95 -7.59
N GLY A 68 -16.22 4.54 -7.41
CA GLY A 68 -15.94 5.96 -7.60
C GLY A 68 -14.50 6.30 -7.27
N TYR A 69 -14.19 7.59 -7.25
CA TYR A 69 -12.89 8.11 -6.87
C TYR A 69 -13.05 9.11 -5.74
N LEU A 70 -12.25 8.94 -4.68
CA LEU A 70 -12.05 10.00 -3.70
C LEU A 70 -11.19 11.06 -4.36
N THR A 71 -11.64 12.31 -4.37
CA THR A 71 -10.92 13.43 -4.99
C THR A 71 -10.88 14.64 -4.06
N GLY A 72 -9.86 15.50 -4.22
CA GLY A 72 -9.74 16.75 -3.47
C GLY A 72 -9.21 16.55 -2.05
N LEU A 73 -9.74 17.32 -1.10
CA LEU A 73 -9.23 17.35 0.29
C LEU A 73 -9.26 15.97 0.98
N PRO A 74 -10.32 15.14 0.86
CA PRO A 74 -10.33 13.82 1.48
C PRO A 74 -9.25 12.89 0.93
N ALA A 75 -8.98 12.93 -0.37
CA ALA A 75 -7.95 12.11 -1.00
C ALA A 75 -6.55 12.52 -0.49
N LEU A 76 -6.30 13.83 -0.41
CA LEU A 76 -5.04 14.36 0.13
C LEU A 76 -4.83 13.96 1.60
N LEU A 77 -5.88 14.03 2.43
CA LEU A 77 -5.80 13.59 3.82
C LEU A 77 -5.47 12.11 3.94
N VAL A 78 -6.13 11.25 3.16
CA VAL A 78 -5.85 9.80 3.16
C VAL A 78 -4.40 9.55 2.73
N SER A 79 -3.93 10.16 1.65
CA SER A 79 -2.55 9.98 1.20
C SER A 79 -1.53 10.49 2.23
N LEU A 80 -1.83 11.60 2.92
CA LEU A 80 -0.98 12.13 3.98
C LEU A 80 -0.92 11.18 5.17
N LEU A 81 -2.07 10.64 5.61
CA LEU A 81 -2.14 9.65 6.68
C LEU A 81 -1.37 8.37 6.31
N THR A 82 -1.55 7.86 5.09
CA THR A 82 -0.79 6.71 4.59
C THR A 82 0.71 7.00 4.54
N GLY A 83 1.10 8.20 4.12
CA GLY A 83 2.50 8.62 4.11
C GLY A 83 3.10 8.70 5.51
N VAL A 84 2.41 9.34 6.46
CA VAL A 84 2.84 9.42 7.87
C VAL A 84 2.96 8.03 8.48
N LEU A 85 2.01 7.13 8.20
CA LEU A 85 2.06 5.75 8.66
C LEU A 85 3.28 5.02 8.08
N GLY A 86 3.54 5.17 6.78
CA GLY A 86 4.72 4.60 6.12
C GLY A 86 6.04 5.11 6.70
N ILE A 87 6.16 6.42 6.95
CA ILE A 87 7.32 7.02 7.62
C ILE A 87 7.48 6.44 9.03
N THR A 88 6.39 6.33 9.78
CA THR A 88 6.43 5.82 11.15
C THR A 88 6.87 4.36 11.18
N MET A 89 6.43 3.53 10.23
CA MET A 89 6.89 2.15 10.07
C MET A 89 8.39 2.03 9.75
N ILE A 90 8.96 3.02 9.06
CA ILE A 90 10.40 3.04 8.72
C ILE A 90 11.25 3.54 9.89
N ILE A 91 10.84 4.64 10.53
CA ILE A 91 11.62 5.31 11.59
C ILE A 91 11.43 4.59 12.94
N LEU A 92 10.21 4.16 13.25
CA LEU A 92 9.81 3.56 14.53
C LEU A 92 9.19 2.16 14.33
N PRO A 93 9.90 1.21 13.70
CA PRO A 93 9.36 -0.13 13.46
C PRO A 93 9.09 -0.90 14.75
N GLU A 94 9.83 -0.63 15.83
CA GLU A 94 9.64 -1.27 17.14
C GLU A 94 8.31 -0.86 17.77
N LEU A 95 7.97 0.43 17.74
CA LEU A 95 6.66 0.91 18.20
C LEU A 95 5.52 0.24 17.44
N MET A 96 5.68 0.08 16.12
CA MET A 96 4.69 -0.59 15.28
C MET A 96 4.55 -2.08 15.58
N LEU A 97 5.67 -2.78 15.85
CA LEU A 97 5.65 -4.16 16.31
C LEU A 97 4.88 -4.29 17.63
N THR A 98 5.09 -3.37 18.57
CA THR A 98 4.37 -3.35 19.85
C THR A 98 2.88 -3.06 19.66
N LEU A 99 2.52 -2.06 18.84
CA LEU A 99 1.12 -1.70 18.60
C LEU A 99 0.31 -2.81 17.91
N VAL A 100 0.96 -3.58 17.02
CA VAL A 100 0.32 -4.69 16.29
C VAL A 100 0.29 -5.97 17.14
N GLY A 101 0.85 -5.96 18.36
CA GLY A 101 0.89 -7.14 19.23
C GLY A 101 1.83 -8.23 18.70
N TRP A 102 2.79 -7.85 17.85
CA TRP A 102 3.84 -8.73 17.35
C TRP A 102 5.12 -8.65 18.21
N SER A 103 5.07 -7.86 19.27
CA SER A 103 6.07 -7.78 20.32
C SER A 103 5.76 -8.83 21.39
N ASP A 104 6.09 -10.09 21.14
CA ASP A 104 6.14 -11.12 22.18
C ASP A 104 7.49 -11.87 22.10
N ALA A 105 8.51 -11.32 22.79
CA ALA A 105 9.68 -11.96 23.42
C ALA A 105 10.84 -10.95 23.62
#